data_AF-X1SJN5-F1
#
_entry.id   AF-X1SJN5-F1
#
_cell.length_a   1.000
_cell.length_b   1.000
_cell.length_c   1.000
_cell.angle_alpha   90.00
_cell.angle_beta   90.00
_cell.angle_gamma   90.00
#
_symmetry.space_group_name_H-M   'P 1'
#
loop_
_entity.id
_entity.type
_entity.pdbx_description
1 polymer ?
#
loop_
_entity_poly.entity_id
_entity_poly.type
_entity_poly.pdbx_seq_one_letter_code
_entity_poly.pdbx_strand_id
1 'polypeptide(L)'
;MWVHVHKDSLITARPMLLRQLVLIPDGTGPAIATFHDGRNANAPHLGIFRTNEQNTRSISFGKGIRMENGLYVEVGGDVEGVIVIWDSLEE
;
A
#
# COMPACT_ATOMS: atom_id res chain seq x y z
N MET A 1 0.01 11.12 7.70
CA MET A 1 -1.20 10.28 7.95
C MET A 1 -0.83 8.81 7.84
N TRP A 2 -1.61 7.93 8.48
CA TRP A 2 -1.45 6.48 8.34
C TRP A 2 -2.80 5.77 8.38
N VAL A 3 -2.85 4.58 7.77
CA VAL A 3 -4.00 3.66 7.86
C VAL A 3 -3.50 2.23 7.84
N HIS A 4 -4.24 1.34 8.48
CA HIS A 4 -4.06 -0.10 8.42
C HIS A 4 -5.26 -0.70 7.71
N VAL A 5 -5.03 -1.40 6.59
CA VAL A 5 -6.09 -2.02 5.78
C VAL A 5 -5.91 -3.55 5.75
N HIS A 6 -7.03 -4.26 5.83
CA HIS A 6 -7.09 -5.73 5.88
C HIS A 6 -7.74 -6.34 4.64
N LYS A 7 -8.13 -5.49 3.69
CA LYS A 7 -8.77 -5.86 2.43
C LYS A 7 -8.51 -4.76 1.42
N ASP A 8 -8.76 -5.07 0.16
CA ASP A 8 -8.89 -4.12 -0.94
C ASP A 8 -9.53 -2.81 -0.51
N SER A 9 -8.78 -1.72 -0.61
CA SER A 9 -9.17 -0.44 -0.05
C SER A 9 -8.66 0.73 -0.87
N LEU A 10 -9.55 1.68 -1.10
CA LEU A 10 -9.18 3.03 -1.51
C LEU A 10 -8.68 3.79 -0.29
N ILE A 11 -7.39 4.14 -0.26
CA ILE A 11 -6.78 4.88 0.84
C ILE A 11 -7.17 6.36 0.76
N THR A 12 -7.07 6.93 -0.44
CA THR A 12 -7.52 8.28 -0.77
C THR A 12 -7.76 8.42 -2.26
N ALA A 13 -8.71 9.27 -2.63
CA ALA A 13 -9.00 9.63 -4.03
C ALA A 13 -8.27 10.91 -4.49
N ARG A 14 -7.42 11.47 -3.62
CA ARG A 14 -6.76 12.77 -3.78
C ARG A 14 -5.25 12.63 -3.95
N PRO A 15 -4.57 13.60 -4.58
CA PRO A 15 -3.12 13.60 -4.70
C PRO A 15 -2.44 13.44 -3.33
N MET A 16 -1.43 12.58 -3.27
CA MET A 16 -0.72 12.30 -2.03
C MET A 16 0.74 11.99 -2.26
N LEU A 17 1.52 12.03 -1.18
CA LEU A 17 2.91 11.64 -1.16
C LEU A 17 3.08 10.38 -0.31
N LEU A 18 3.23 9.23 -0.95
CA LEU A 18 3.44 7.95 -0.28
C LEU A 18 4.82 7.93 0.38
N ARG A 19 4.87 7.72 1.70
CA ARG A 19 6.12 7.73 2.48
C ARG A 19 6.61 6.35 2.82
N GLN A 20 5.72 5.46 3.20
CA GLN A 20 6.09 4.12 3.63
C GLN A 20 4.92 3.18 3.47
N LEU A 21 5.26 1.92 3.22
CA LEU A 21 4.33 0.81 3.30
C LEU A 21 4.91 -0.27 4.22
N VAL A 22 4.04 -0.94 4.94
CA VAL A 22 4.37 -2.10 5.78
C VAL A 22 3.42 -3.23 5.41
N LEU A 23 3.97 -4.35 4.98
CA LEU A 23 3.23 -5.56 4.62
C LEU A 23 3.38 -6.58 5.74
N ILE A 24 2.25 -7.00 6.30
CA ILE A 24 2.18 -7.92 7.45
C ILE A 24 1.60 -9.25 6.94
N PRO A 25 2.39 -10.35 6.91
CA PRO A 25 1.90 -11.67 6.54
C PRO A 25 1.01 -12.27 7.63
N ASP A 26 0.05 -13.11 7.25
CA ASP A 26 -0.83 -13.84 8.19
C ASP A 26 -0.25 -15.17 8.70
N GLY A 27 0.93 -15.55 8.19
CA GLY A 27 1.63 -16.77 8.57
C GLY A 27 1.28 -18.02 7.75
N THR A 28 0.35 -17.95 6.78
CA THR A 28 -0.04 -19.12 5.97
C THR A 28 0.73 -19.26 4.67
N GLY A 29 1.24 -18.15 4.13
CA GLY A 29 2.00 -18.13 2.89
C GLY A 29 2.70 -16.80 2.61
N PRO A 30 3.37 -16.68 1.45
CA PRO A 30 4.00 -15.43 1.05
C PRO A 30 2.97 -14.33 0.84
N ALA A 31 2.99 -13.32 1.72
CA ALA A 31 2.13 -12.15 1.62
C ALA A 31 2.40 -11.33 0.34
N ILE A 32 1.33 -10.93 -0.36
CA ILE A 32 1.40 -10.13 -1.59
C ILE A 32 0.40 -8.98 -1.51
N ALA A 33 0.84 -7.76 -1.84
CA ALA A 33 -0.06 -6.62 -2.03
C ALA A 33 0.33 -5.81 -3.28
N THR A 34 -0.66 -5.33 -4.02
CA THR A 34 -0.47 -4.48 -5.21
C THR A 34 -0.93 -3.06 -4.90
N PHE A 35 -0.12 -2.09 -5.29
CA PHE A 35 -0.42 -0.68 -5.08
C PHE A 35 -0.65 -0.01 -6.43
N HIS A 36 -1.69 0.81 -6.52
CA HIS A 36 -2.10 1.48 -7.74
C HIS A 36 -2.19 2.99 -7.53
N ASP A 37 -1.69 3.77 -8.50
CA ASP A 37 -1.91 5.22 -8.56
C ASP A 37 -3.30 5.51 -9.13
N GLY A 38 -4.31 5.48 -8.25
CA GLY A 38 -5.68 5.74 -8.62
C GLY A 38 -6.69 5.18 -7.63
N ARG A 39 -7.88 4.86 -8.15
CA ARG A 39 -9.07 4.60 -7.31
C ARG A 39 -9.53 3.15 -7.26
N ASN A 40 -8.93 2.26 -8.05
CA ASN A 40 -9.30 0.86 -8.18
C ASN A 40 -8.16 0.04 -8.82
N ALA A 41 -8.33 -1.28 -8.90
CA ALA A 41 -7.36 -2.22 -9.44
C ALA A 41 -7.03 -2.04 -10.95
N ASN A 42 -7.83 -1.27 -11.70
CA ASN A 42 -7.53 -0.97 -13.11
C ASN A 42 -6.61 0.24 -13.28
N ALA A 43 -6.28 0.95 -12.21
CA ALA A 43 -5.39 2.09 -12.25
C ALA A 43 -3.91 1.67 -12.43
N PRO A 44 -3.03 2.57 -12.94
CA PRO A 44 -1.62 2.27 -13.14
C PRO A 44 -0.96 1.66 -11.91
N HIS A 45 -0.20 0.58 -12.13
CA HIS A 45 0.52 -0.08 -11.04
C HIS A 45 1.68 0.80 -10.58
N LEU A 46 1.72 1.09 -9.29
CA LEU A 46 2.95 1.54 -8.64
C LEU A 46 3.92 0.36 -8.52
N GLY A 47 3.41 -0.79 -8.08
CA GLY A 47 4.21 -1.99 -7.91
C GLY A 47 3.51 -3.08 -7.12
N ILE A 48 4.11 -4.28 -7.17
CA ILE A 48 3.69 -5.45 -6.39
C ILE A 48 4.74 -5.66 -5.31
N PHE A 49 4.30 -5.69 -4.06
CA PHE A 49 5.14 -5.89 -2.89
C PHE A 49 4.88 -7.27 -2.30
N ARG A 50 5.98 -7.95 -1.93
CA ARG A 50 5.93 -9.32 -1.43
C ARG A 50 6.83 -9.49 -0.21
N THR A 51 6.43 -10.33 0.72
CA THR A 51 7.27 -10.81 1.82
C THR A 51 6.99 -12.27 2.08
N ASN A 52 7.88 -12.95 2.81
CA ASN A 52 7.62 -14.32 3.24
C ASN A 52 6.60 -14.34 4.40
N GLU A 53 6.11 -15.52 4.72
CA GLU A 53 5.06 -15.78 5.71
C GLU A 53 5.42 -15.37 7.15
N GLN A 54 6.71 -15.18 7.46
CA GLN A 54 7.19 -14.94 8.82
C GLN A 54 7.68 -13.51 9.08
N ASN A 55 7.90 -12.71 8.02
CA ASN A 55 8.54 -11.41 8.17
C ASN A 55 7.64 -10.28 7.72
N THR A 56 7.35 -9.38 8.64
CA THR A 56 6.80 -8.07 8.30
C THR A 56 7.83 -7.30 7.48
N ARG A 57 7.43 -6.82 6.30
CA ARG A 57 8.30 -6.05 5.41
C ARG A 57 7.91 -4.58 5.43
N SER A 58 8.83 -3.74 5.85
CA SER A 58 8.71 -2.28 5.77
C SER A 58 9.50 -1.75 4.58
N ILE A 59 8.90 -0.86 3.79
CA ILE A 59 9.55 -0.18 2.66
C ILE A 59 9.31 1.31 2.80
N SER A 60 10.40 2.05 2.99
CA SER A 60 10.37 3.50 3.13
C SER A 60 10.84 4.19 1.85
N PHE A 61 10.10 5.20 1.43
CA PHE A 61 10.40 6.04 0.29
C PHE A 61 10.95 7.37 0.80
N GLY A 62 12.27 7.53 0.79
CA GLY A 62 12.95 8.67 1.45
C GLY A 62 12.41 10.05 1.04
N LYS A 63 12.25 10.30 -0.26
CA LYS A 63 11.63 11.54 -0.78
C LYS A 63 10.11 11.46 -0.93
N GLY A 64 9.53 10.30 -0.62
CA GLY A 64 8.17 9.93 -0.97
C GLY A 64 8.00 9.63 -2.46
N ILE A 65 6.93 8.92 -2.80
CA ILE A 65 6.46 8.75 -4.17
C ILE A 65 5.20 9.59 -4.33
N ARG A 66 5.22 10.52 -5.29
CA ARG A 66 4.06 11.34 -5.60
C ARG A 66 3.05 10.49 -6.38
N MET A 67 1.82 10.46 -5.88
CA MET A 67 0.67 9.78 -6.48
C MET A 67 -0.33 10.86 -6.88
N GLU A 68 -0.59 11.01 -8.17
CA GLU A 68 -1.43 12.12 -8.68
C GLU A 68 -2.92 11.80 -8.55
N ASN A 69 -3.31 10.52 -8.59
CA ASN A 69 -4.70 10.09 -8.66
C ASN A 69 -5.21 9.47 -7.35
N GLY A 70 -4.39 9.51 -6.30
CA GLY A 70 -4.62 8.86 -5.03
C GLY A 70 -3.94 7.50 -4.92
N LEU A 71 -4.44 6.67 -4.02
CA LEU A 71 -3.87 5.35 -3.77
C LEU A 71 -4.96 4.32 -3.52
N TYR A 72 -4.96 3.29 -4.35
CA TYR A 72 -5.72 2.07 -4.14
C TYR A 72 -4.74 0.94 -3.81
N VAL A 73 -5.06 0.17 -2.77
CA VAL A 73 -4.30 -1.00 -2.35
C VAL A 73 -5.17 -2.23 -2.57
N GLU A 74 -4.68 -3.13 -3.42
CA GLU A 74 -5.19 -4.48 -3.58
C GLU A 74 -4.44 -5.38 -2.59
N VAL A 75 -5.18 -5.91 -1.61
CA VAL A 75 -4.63 -6.80 -0.58
C VAL A 75 -4.77 -8.23 -1.10
N GLY A 76 -3.63 -8.80 -1.51
CA GLY A 76 -3.58 -10.15 -2.06
C GLY A 76 -3.65 -11.25 -0.99
N GLY A 77 -3.32 -12.47 -1.40
CA GLY A 77 -3.34 -13.64 -0.53
C GLY A 77 -2.28 -13.60 0.57
N ASP A 78 -2.59 -14.29 1.67
CA ASP A 78 -1.71 -14.52 2.82
C ASP A 78 -1.24 -13.23 3.54
N VAL A 79 -2.09 -12.19 3.51
CA VAL A 79 -1.84 -10.88 4.13
C VAL A 79 -2.77 -10.67 5.32
N GLU A 80 -2.20 -10.44 6.51
CA GLU A 80 -2.96 -10.00 7.69
C GLU A 80 -3.38 -8.53 7.57
N GLY A 81 -2.47 -7.71 7.05
CA GLY A 81 -2.75 -6.30 6.79
C GLY A 81 -1.62 -5.54 6.12
N VAL A 82 -1.98 -4.35 5.64
CA VAL A 82 -1.06 -3.39 5.02
C VAL A 82 -1.18 -2.06 5.74
N ILE A 83 -0.07 -1.55 6.26
CA ILE A 83 0.00 -0.19 6.81
C ILE A 83 0.55 0.72 5.72
N VAL A 84 -0.15 1.82 5.46
CA VAL A 84 0.27 2.86 4.53
C VAL A 84 0.51 4.13 5.32
N ILE A 85 1.62 4.81 5.07
CA ILE A 85 1.96 6.11 5.66
C ILE A 85 2.17 7.11 4.53
N TRP A 86 1.51 8.25 4.60
CA TRP A 86 1.54 9.27 3.55
C TRP A 86 1.24 10.68 4.02
N ASP A 87 1.60 11.66 3.21
CA ASP A 87 1.23 13.07 3.39
C ASP A 87 0.15 13.45 2.37
N SER A 88 -0.79 14.30 2.78
CA SER A 88 -1.69 14.99 1.85
C SER A 88 -0.87 16.00 1.06
N LEU A 89 -1.15 16.13 -0.24
CA LEU A 89 -0.61 17.22 -1.05
C LEU A 89 -1.59 18.40 -1.19
N GLU A 90 -2.81 18.25 -0.68
CA GLU A 90 -3.76 19.34 -0.50
C GLU A 90 -3.58 19.97 0.89
N GLU A 91 -3.57 21.31 0.93
CA GLU A 91 -3.63 22.13 2.15
C GLU A 91 -4.99 22.03 2.86
#